data_AF-A0A3S1CU34-F1
#
_entry.id   AF-A0A3S1CU34-F1
#
_cell.length_a   1.000
_cell.length_b   1.000
_cell.length_c   1.000
_cell.angle_alpha   90.00
_cell.angle_beta   90.00
_cell.angle_gamma   90.00
#
_symmetry.space_group_name_H-M   'P 1'
#
loop_
_entity.id
_entity.type
_entity.pdbx_description
1 polymer ?
#
loop_
_entity_poly.entity_id
_entity_poly.type
_entity_poly.pdbx_seq_one_letter_code
_entity_poly.pdbx_strand_id
1 'polypeptide(L)'
;MKSLLSITLSTAISLAPTLAIAQPNFQYPQPNKQGDYTSIFSKFQNGKQSPHLVWGVITNKLNCRAQAGENYRVVRSLFKGDNINIVGTPKIYRDKRGKPWLYVAKEGSAEDVKIRCFVRANTQFIKPIPYSIS
;
A
#
# COMPACT_ATOMS: atom_id res chain seq x y z
N MET A 1 14.54 57.38 47.56
CA MET A 1 14.04 57.13 46.19
C MET A 1 14.68 55.85 45.66
N LYS A 2 13.88 54.80 45.43
CA LYS A 2 14.02 53.78 44.36
C LYS A 2 12.94 52.73 44.58
N SER A 3 11.83 52.91 43.85
CA SER A 3 10.79 51.91 43.62
C SER A 3 11.34 50.86 42.64
N LEU A 4 11.11 49.58 42.90
CA LEU A 4 11.25 48.53 41.90
C LEU A 4 9.94 47.74 41.86
N LEU A 5 9.12 48.08 40.87
CA LEU A 5 8.01 47.29 40.38
C LEU A 5 8.52 45.91 39.95
N SER A 6 7.97 44.84 40.52
CA SER A 6 8.08 43.50 39.95
C SER A 6 6.80 43.17 39.19
N ILE A 7 6.96 43.02 37.88
CA ILE A 7 5.92 42.70 36.90
C ILE A 7 5.63 41.19 37.00
N THR A 8 4.37 40.83 37.25
CA THR A 8 3.90 39.44 37.23
C THR A 8 3.72 38.95 35.79
N LEU A 9 4.40 37.86 35.44
CA LEU A 9 4.32 37.23 34.11
C LEU A 9 3.24 36.13 34.14
N SER A 10 2.05 36.42 33.62
CA SER A 10 0.96 35.46 33.49
C SER A 10 1.10 34.67 32.19
N THR A 11 1.56 33.43 32.25
CA THR A 11 1.55 32.51 31.10
C THR A 11 0.19 31.83 31.00
N ALA A 12 -0.59 32.19 29.97
CA ALA A 12 -1.82 31.48 29.61
C ALA A 12 -1.45 30.22 28.81
N ILE A 13 -1.75 29.03 29.36
CA ILE A 13 -1.61 27.75 28.65
C ILE A 13 -2.90 27.53 27.86
N SER A 14 -2.89 27.82 26.56
CA SER A 14 -3.97 27.47 25.65
C SER A 14 -3.90 25.98 25.31
N LEU A 15 -4.73 25.17 25.96
CA LEU A 15 -4.99 23.79 25.57
C LEU A 15 -5.78 23.78 24.25
N ALA A 16 -5.09 23.71 23.12
CA ALA A 16 -5.74 23.38 21.86
C ALA A 16 -6.14 21.90 21.91
N PRO A 17 -7.41 21.54 21.66
CA PRO A 17 -7.80 20.15 21.54
C PRO A 17 -7.19 19.60 20.24
N THR A 18 -6.26 18.66 20.36
CA THR A 18 -5.82 17.85 19.22
C THR A 18 -6.99 16.97 18.79
N LEU A 19 -7.59 17.29 17.65
CA LEU A 19 -8.55 16.39 16.98
C LEU A 19 -7.79 15.11 16.61
N ALA A 20 -7.96 14.05 17.39
CA ALA A 20 -7.51 12.71 17.03
C ALA A 20 -8.43 12.21 15.90
N ILE A 21 -7.95 12.27 14.65
CA ILE A 21 -8.61 11.61 13.53
C ILE A 21 -8.53 10.11 13.82
N ALA A 22 -9.68 9.49 14.08
CA ALA A 22 -9.79 8.05 14.27
C ALA A 22 -9.39 7.35 12.97
N GLN A 23 -8.13 6.91 12.87
CA GLN A 23 -7.74 5.99 11.81
C GLN A 23 -8.58 4.72 12.00
N PRO A 24 -9.37 4.27 11.02
CA PRO A 24 -10.05 3.01 11.11
C PRO A 24 -8.98 1.95 11.26
N ASN A 25 -9.04 1.27 12.39
CA ASN A 25 -8.20 0.14 12.72
C ASN A 25 -8.44 -0.95 11.67
N PHE A 26 -7.53 -1.02 10.71
CA PHE A 26 -7.63 -1.90 9.57
C PHE A 26 -6.30 -2.61 9.36
N GLN A 27 -6.35 -3.93 9.22
CA GLN A 27 -5.18 -4.75 8.97
C GLN A 27 -5.02 -4.98 7.47
N TYR A 28 -3.97 -4.39 6.89
CA TYR A 28 -3.58 -4.63 5.50
C TYR A 28 -3.20 -6.09 5.25
N PRO A 29 -3.15 -6.55 3.98
CA PRO A 29 -2.63 -7.86 3.66
C PRO A 29 -1.24 -8.05 4.25
N GLN A 30 -1.09 -9.10 5.06
CA GLN A 30 0.18 -9.42 5.71
C GLN A 30 0.94 -10.49 4.92
N PRO A 31 2.26 -10.36 4.77
CA PRO A 31 3.07 -11.39 4.16
C PRO A 31 3.29 -12.56 5.12
N ASN A 32 3.63 -13.73 4.59
CA ASN A 32 4.14 -14.83 5.39
C ASN A 32 5.64 -14.63 5.74
N LYS A 33 6.25 -15.62 6.40
CA LYS A 33 7.68 -15.58 6.80
C LYS A 33 8.67 -15.44 5.63
N GLN A 34 8.26 -15.76 4.40
CA GLN A 34 9.06 -15.63 3.19
C GLN A 34 8.81 -14.31 2.45
N GLY A 35 8.01 -13.41 3.03
CA GLY A 35 7.61 -12.14 2.41
C GLY A 35 6.46 -12.28 1.42
N ASP A 36 5.86 -13.47 1.29
CA ASP A 36 4.81 -13.74 0.29
C ASP A 36 3.44 -13.28 0.76
N TYR A 37 2.79 -12.44 -0.04
CA TYR A 37 1.38 -12.09 0.18
C TYR A 37 0.50 -13.24 -0.31
N THR A 38 -0.01 -14.04 0.63
CA THR A 38 -0.87 -15.20 0.33
C THR A 38 -2.36 -14.88 0.31
N SER A 39 -2.73 -13.65 0.66
CA SER A 39 -4.07 -13.09 0.61
C SER A 39 -3.98 -11.65 0.10
N ILE A 40 -5.02 -11.19 -0.60
CA ILE A 40 -5.22 -9.78 -0.95
C ILE A 40 -6.24 -9.10 -0.04
N PHE A 41 -6.84 -9.85 0.89
CA PHE A 41 -7.87 -9.30 1.75
C PHE A 41 -7.24 -8.54 2.90
N SER A 42 -7.80 -7.38 3.13
CA SER A 42 -7.59 -6.68 4.37
C SER A 42 -8.74 -6.97 5.33
N LYS A 43 -8.48 -6.83 6.63
CA LYS A 43 -9.43 -7.17 7.69
C LYS A 43 -9.81 -5.93 8.49
N PHE A 44 -11.11 -5.72 8.64
CA PHE A 44 -11.67 -4.74 9.56
C PHE A 44 -11.81 -5.34 10.96
N GLN A 45 -11.88 -4.51 12.01
CA GLN A 45 -12.01 -5.01 13.39
C GLN A 45 -13.24 -5.89 13.62
N ASN A 46 -14.34 -5.62 12.91
CA ASN A 46 -15.56 -6.43 12.96
C ASN A 46 -15.45 -7.77 12.22
N GLY A 47 -14.23 -8.17 11.79
CA GLY A 47 -13.97 -9.41 11.06
C GLY A 47 -14.32 -9.36 9.57
N LYS A 48 -14.98 -8.29 9.09
CA LYS A 48 -15.26 -8.10 7.67
C LYS A 48 -13.95 -8.09 6.88
N GLN A 49 -14.00 -8.58 5.65
CA GLN A 49 -12.87 -8.56 4.73
C GLN A 49 -13.23 -7.79 3.46
N SER A 50 -12.27 -7.04 2.94
CA SER A 50 -12.35 -6.43 1.60
C SER A 50 -11.07 -6.68 0.81
N PRO A 51 -11.16 -6.88 -0.51
CA PRO A 51 -9.99 -6.91 -1.36
C PRO A 51 -9.19 -5.59 -1.28
N HIS A 52 -7.89 -5.70 -1.08
CA HIS A 52 -6.95 -4.59 -1.17
C HIS A 52 -6.49 -4.43 -2.62
N LEU A 53 -6.95 -3.38 -3.28
CA LEU A 53 -6.79 -3.25 -4.73
C LEU A 53 -5.54 -2.50 -5.14
N VAL A 54 -5.02 -1.60 -4.31
CA VAL A 54 -3.93 -0.69 -4.68
C VAL A 54 -2.63 -1.07 -3.96
N TRP A 55 -1.56 -1.20 -4.72
CA TRP A 55 -0.25 -1.61 -4.22
C TRP A 55 0.83 -0.68 -4.78
N GLY A 56 1.87 -0.41 -4.00
CA GLY A 56 3.00 0.41 -4.38
C GLY A 56 4.22 -0.44 -4.69
N VAL A 57 4.91 -0.15 -5.78
CA VAL A 57 6.19 -0.76 -6.15
C VAL A 57 7.31 -0.16 -5.31
N ILE A 58 8.10 -1.00 -4.64
CA ILE A 58 9.17 -0.56 -3.72
C ILE A 58 10.59 -0.89 -4.20
N THR A 59 10.71 -1.81 -5.16
CA THR A 59 12.00 -2.13 -5.79
C THR A 59 12.31 -1.16 -6.93
N ASN A 60 13.59 -0.96 -7.24
CA ASN A 60 14.03 -0.07 -8.31
C ASN A 60 13.47 -0.48 -9.69
N LYS A 61 13.36 -1.79 -9.94
CA LYS A 61 12.80 -2.33 -11.17
C LYS A 61 12.04 -3.62 -10.88
N LEU A 62 10.78 -3.67 -11.30
CA LEU A 62 9.90 -4.83 -11.19
C LEU A 62 9.43 -5.27 -12.58
N ASN A 63 9.71 -6.53 -12.91
CA ASN A 63 9.21 -7.12 -14.15
C ASN A 63 7.71 -7.41 -14.04
N CYS A 64 6.93 -6.86 -14.98
CA CYS A 64 5.53 -7.20 -15.16
C CYS A 64 5.40 -8.14 -16.37
N ARG A 65 4.84 -9.33 -16.14
CA ARG A 65 4.92 -10.46 -17.08
C ARG A 65 3.57 -10.84 -17.68
N ALA A 66 3.58 -11.50 -18.83
CA ALA A 66 2.35 -11.90 -19.52
C ALA A 66 1.51 -12.93 -18.74
N GLN A 67 2.15 -13.74 -17.89
CA GLN A 67 1.49 -14.73 -17.03
C GLN A 67 2.19 -14.79 -15.67
N ALA A 68 1.53 -15.42 -14.69
CA ALA A 68 2.08 -15.66 -13.36
C ALA A 68 3.24 -16.66 -13.41
N GLY A 69 4.47 -16.18 -13.25
CA GLY A 69 5.68 -16.99 -13.20
C GLY A 69 6.92 -16.27 -13.74
N GLU A 70 8.10 -16.66 -13.27
CA GLU A 70 9.36 -15.97 -13.59
C GLU A 70 9.85 -16.18 -15.03
N ASN A 71 9.39 -17.25 -15.69
CA ASN A 71 9.85 -17.65 -17.03
C ASN A 71 9.00 -17.06 -18.17
N TYR A 72 7.95 -16.30 -17.86
CA TYR A 72 7.10 -15.69 -18.88
C TYR A 72 7.66 -14.36 -19.37
N ARG A 73 7.37 -14.01 -20.63
CA ARG A 73 7.81 -12.77 -21.26
C ARG A 73 7.48 -11.54 -20.39
N VAL A 74 8.46 -10.66 -20.21
CA VAL A 74 8.26 -9.33 -19.61
C VAL A 74 7.55 -8.45 -20.64
N VAL A 75 6.41 -7.90 -20.27
CA VAL A 75 5.63 -7.00 -21.14
C VAL A 75 5.83 -5.53 -20.77
N ARG A 76 6.28 -5.26 -19.54
CA ARG A 76 6.57 -3.92 -19.01
C ARG A 76 7.53 -4.01 -17.84
N SER A 77 8.34 -2.97 -17.65
CA SER A 77 9.05 -2.73 -16.39
C SER A 77 8.31 -1.66 -15.58
N LEU A 78 8.11 -1.91 -14.29
CA LEU A 78 7.59 -0.96 -13.32
C LEU A 78 8.73 -0.50 -12.42
N PHE A 79 8.63 0.70 -11.87
CA PHE A 79 9.69 1.35 -11.11
C PHE A 79 9.24 1.73 -9.71
N LYS A 80 10.21 1.96 -8.82
CA LYS A 80 9.95 2.38 -7.45
C LYS A 80 9.05 3.63 -7.43
N GLY A 81 7.98 3.57 -6.65
CA GLY A 81 7.00 4.65 -6.55
C GLY A 81 5.81 4.52 -7.51
N ASP A 82 5.85 3.60 -8.49
CA ASP A 82 4.67 3.27 -9.29
C ASP A 82 3.58 2.67 -8.40
N ASN A 83 2.35 3.12 -8.60
CA ASN A 83 1.16 2.47 -8.06
C ASN A 83 0.59 1.49 -9.09
N ILE A 84 0.15 0.34 -8.61
CA ILE A 84 -0.50 -0.68 -9.42
C ILE A 84 -1.83 -1.07 -8.80
N ASN A 85 -2.81 -1.31 -9.66
CA ASN A 85 -4.16 -1.70 -9.28
C ASN A 85 -4.41 -3.14 -9.69
N ILE A 86 -4.99 -3.94 -8.81
CA ILE A 86 -5.54 -5.25 -9.18
C ILE A 86 -6.68 -5.04 -10.17
N VAL A 87 -6.63 -5.78 -11.29
CA VAL A 87 -7.64 -5.70 -12.35
C VAL A 87 -8.36 -7.05 -12.52
N GLY A 88 -9.60 -7.00 -13.00
CA GLY A 88 -10.45 -8.19 -13.13
C GLY A 88 -10.93 -8.70 -11.77
N THR A 89 -11.12 -10.02 -11.65
CA THR A 89 -11.53 -10.65 -10.39
C THR A 89 -10.38 -10.61 -9.37
N PRO A 90 -10.53 -9.93 -8.22
CA PRO A 90 -9.46 -9.85 -7.23
C PRO A 90 -9.15 -11.22 -6.64
N LYS A 91 -7.93 -11.72 -6.89
CA LYS A 91 -7.41 -12.96 -6.28
C LYS A 91 -5.88 -13.03 -6.35
N ILE A 92 -5.31 -13.94 -5.57
CA ILE A 92 -3.92 -14.38 -5.73
C ILE A 92 -3.85 -15.44 -6.83
N TYR A 93 -3.00 -15.23 -7.82
CA TYR A 93 -2.61 -16.24 -8.78
C TYR A 93 -1.36 -16.95 -8.27
N ARG A 94 -1.23 -18.25 -8.53
CA ARG A 94 -0.03 -19.03 -8.16
C ARG A 94 0.61 -19.60 -9.40
N ASP A 95 1.93 -19.50 -9.48
CA ASP A 95 2.68 -20.20 -10.52
C ASP A 95 2.86 -21.69 -10.20
N LYS A 96 3.53 -22.43 -11.08
CA LYS A 96 3.82 -23.86 -10.91
C LYS A 96 4.61 -24.19 -9.64
N ARG A 97 5.33 -23.22 -9.06
CA ARG A 97 6.11 -23.35 -7.82
C ARG A 97 5.31 -22.89 -6.60
N GLY A 98 4.02 -22.57 -6.77
CA GLY A 98 3.14 -22.10 -5.71
C GLY A 98 3.38 -20.64 -5.28
N LYS A 99 4.26 -19.90 -5.97
CA LYS A 99 4.58 -18.51 -5.60
C LYS A 99 3.43 -17.58 -5.99
N PRO A 100 3.05 -16.60 -5.14
CA PRO A 100 1.90 -15.74 -5.41
C PRO A 100 2.23 -14.57 -6.36
N TRP A 101 1.26 -14.25 -7.21
CA TRP A 101 1.28 -13.20 -8.24
C TRP A 101 -0.03 -12.41 -8.24
N LEU A 102 0.04 -11.12 -8.54
CA LEU A 102 -1.10 -10.24 -8.73
C LEU A 102 -1.27 -9.93 -10.22
N TYR A 103 -2.51 -9.96 -10.71
CA TYR A 103 -2.87 -9.46 -12.04
C TYR A 103 -3.25 -7.98 -11.94
N VAL A 104 -2.45 -7.12 -12.57
CA VAL A 104 -2.46 -5.68 -12.31
C VAL A 104 -2.39 -4.84 -13.57
N ALA A 105 -2.75 -3.57 -13.44
CA ALA A 105 -2.40 -2.49 -14.36
C ALA A 105 -1.71 -1.36 -13.59
N LYS A 106 -0.82 -0.61 -14.25
CA LYS A 106 -0.18 0.58 -13.66
C LYS A 106 -1.22 1.70 -13.58
N GLU A 107 -1.26 2.42 -12.47
CA GLU A 107 -2.03 3.66 -12.35
C GLU A 107 -1.41 4.77 -13.21
N GLY A 108 -2.24 5.61 -13.84
CA GLY A 108 -1.78 6.74 -14.64
C GLY A 108 -2.57 6.91 -15.93
N SER A 109 -1.85 7.06 -17.04
CA SER A 109 -2.42 7.38 -18.35
C SER A 109 -3.33 6.27 -18.91
N ALA A 110 -4.09 6.57 -19.96
CA ALA A 110 -4.86 5.58 -20.70
C ALA A 110 -3.98 4.42 -21.24
N GLU A 111 -2.73 4.70 -21.60
CA GLU A 111 -1.77 3.68 -22.05
C GLU A 111 -1.23 2.83 -20.90
N ASP A 112 -1.14 3.40 -19.70
CA ASP A 112 -0.75 2.66 -18.50
C ASP A 112 -1.79 1.60 -18.14
N VAL A 113 -3.07 1.98 -18.15
CA VAL A 113 -4.16 1.09 -17.73
C VAL A 113 -4.50 0.00 -18.77
N LYS A 114 -4.12 0.21 -20.04
CA LYS A 114 -4.28 -0.79 -21.12
C LYS A 114 -3.36 -1.99 -20.95
N ILE A 115 -2.15 -1.80 -20.42
CA ILE A 115 -1.19 -2.89 -20.23
C ILE A 115 -1.48 -3.61 -18.90
N ARG A 116 -2.05 -4.81 -19.01
CA ARG A 116 -2.34 -5.69 -17.88
C ARG A 116 -1.34 -6.82 -17.83
N CYS A 117 -0.82 -7.11 -16.65
CA CYS A 117 0.25 -8.08 -16.50
C CYS A 117 0.34 -8.61 -15.07
N PHE A 118 1.22 -9.58 -14.86
CA PHE A 118 1.43 -10.24 -13.59
C PHE A 118 2.70 -9.74 -12.92
N VAL A 119 2.58 -9.35 -11.65
CA VAL A 119 3.71 -9.01 -10.79
C VAL A 119 3.82 -9.99 -9.62
N ARG A 120 5.03 -10.17 -9.11
CA ARG A 120 5.29 -11.05 -7.98
C ARG A 120 4.74 -10.42 -6.69
N ALA A 121 3.85 -11.13 -5.99
CA ALA A 121 3.23 -10.68 -4.75
C ALA A 121 4.15 -10.97 -3.54
N ASN A 122 5.20 -10.18 -3.38
CA ASN A 122 6.17 -10.34 -2.30
C ASN A 122 6.66 -8.97 -1.79
N THR A 123 6.99 -8.89 -0.50
CA THR A 123 7.48 -7.69 0.19
C THR A 123 8.78 -7.13 -0.36
N GLN A 124 9.54 -7.88 -1.14
CA GLN A 124 10.72 -7.38 -1.84
C GLN A 124 10.37 -6.46 -3.01
N PHE A 125 9.14 -6.54 -3.52
CA PHE A 125 8.74 -5.89 -4.77
C PHE A 125 7.62 -4.89 -4.58
N ILE A 126 6.62 -5.22 -3.76
CA ILE A 126 5.41 -4.42 -3.59
C ILE A 126 4.99 -4.34 -2.13
N LYS A 127 4.18 -3.34 -1.79
CA LYS A 127 3.47 -3.22 -0.50
C LYS A 127 2.04 -2.73 -0.71
N PRO A 128 1.08 -3.09 0.16
CA PRO A 128 -0.26 -2.50 0.14
C PRO A 128 -0.17 -0.99 0.41
N ILE A 129 -0.97 -0.18 -0.29
CA ILE A 129 -1.05 1.26 -0.05
C ILE A 129 -2.17 1.53 0.95
N PRO A 130 -1.90 2.21 2.08
CA PRO A 130 -2.95 2.63 2.99
C PRO A 130 -4.08 3.37 2.28
N TYR A 131 -5.33 3.03 2.57
CA TYR A 131 -6.44 3.84 2.06
C TYR A 131 -6.31 5.23 2.68
N SER A 132 -6.10 6.24 1.84
CA SER A 132 -6.28 7.63 2.26
C SER A 132 -7.77 7.86 2.42
N ILE A 133 -8.18 7.99 3.66
CA ILE A 133 -9.54 8.36 4.05
C ILE A 133 -9.42 9.85 4.34
N SER A 134 -9.80 10.64 3.34
CA SER A 134 -10.05 12.06 3.48
C SER A 134 -11.24 12.31 4.38
#